data_AF-A0A1D8JDA9-F1
#
_entry.id   AF-A0A1D8JDA9-F1
#
_cell.length_a   1.000
_cell.length_b   1.000
_cell.length_c   1.000
_cell.angle_alpha   90.00
_cell.angle_beta   90.00
_cell.angle_gamma   90.00
#
_symmetry.space_group_name_H-M   'P 1'
#
loop_
_entity.id
_entity.type
_entity.pdbx_description
1 polymer ?
#
loop_
_entity_poly.entity_id
_entity_poly.type
_entity_poly.pdbx_seq_one_letter_code
_entity_poly.pdbx_strand_id
1 'polypeptide(L)'
;MQTLFFQPAWDKTIAPADREKITHLFQSLHLNDGIQFSFLWEAMNHKSERLVTVLIHNVEDTPLRLANMAISYLKDKQMMTGTFTLPLQVPERTSMPWTFIFSSDNQTDQLPAYTIVYNKYP
;
A
#
# COMPACT_ATOMS: atom_id res chain seq x y z
N MET A 1 9.11 10.47 15.21
CA MET A 1 7.84 9.78 15.55
C MET A 1 7.10 9.55 14.24
N GLN A 2 6.57 8.35 14.02
CA GLN A 2 5.80 8.03 12.81
C GLN A 2 4.37 8.59 12.93
N THR A 3 3.79 9.10 11.84
CA THR A 3 2.42 9.64 11.79
C THR A 3 1.53 8.80 10.88
N LEU A 4 0.32 8.48 11.31
CA LEU A 4 -0.70 7.92 10.42
C LEU A 4 -1.47 9.05 9.74
N PHE A 5 -1.47 9.07 8.41
CA PHE A 5 -2.12 10.09 7.61
C PHE A 5 -3.10 9.47 6.63
N PHE A 6 -4.35 9.94 6.66
CA PHE A 6 -5.37 9.59 5.66
C PHE A 6 -5.47 10.71 4.64
N GLN A 7 -5.16 10.41 3.38
CA GLN A 7 -5.34 11.36 2.28
C GLN A 7 -6.82 11.78 2.17
N PRO A 8 -7.16 13.02 1.76
CA PRO A 8 -8.54 13.52 1.84
C PRO A 8 -9.63 12.67 1.16
N ALA A 9 -9.32 11.93 0.09
CA ALA A 9 -10.29 11.00 -0.50
C ALA A 9 -10.50 9.80 0.41
N TRP A 10 -9.42 9.18 0.90
CA TRP A 10 -9.49 8.12 1.93
C TRP A 10 -10.26 8.55 3.17
N ASP A 11 -9.95 9.73 3.70
CA ASP A 11 -10.53 10.25 4.93
C ASP A 11 -12.06 10.37 4.84
N LYS A 12 -12.56 10.73 3.65
CA LYS A 12 -14.00 10.87 3.35
C LYS A 12 -14.71 9.56 3.03
N THR A 13 -14.02 8.58 2.43
CA THR A 13 -14.68 7.37 1.91
C THR A 13 -14.50 6.14 2.79
N ILE A 14 -13.54 6.15 3.72
CA ILE A 14 -13.27 4.99 4.57
C ILE A 14 -14.36 4.79 5.62
N ALA A 15 -14.84 3.55 5.75
CA ALA A 15 -15.78 3.21 6.81
C ALA A 15 -15.11 3.35 8.19
N PRO A 16 -15.84 3.78 9.24
CA PRO A 16 -15.29 3.93 10.59
C PRO A 16 -14.57 2.66 11.10
N ALA A 17 -15.17 1.49 10.89
CA ALA A 17 -14.58 0.21 11.29
C ALA A 17 -13.23 -0.09 10.60
N ASP A 18 -13.08 0.28 9.32
CA ASP A 18 -11.82 0.07 8.61
C ASP A 18 -10.75 1.09 9.03
N ARG A 19 -11.16 2.32 9.37
CA ARG A 19 -10.26 3.31 9.98
C ARG A 19 -9.73 2.82 11.32
N GLU A 20 -10.58 2.26 12.16
CA GLU A 20 -10.19 1.68 13.45
C GLU A 20 -9.18 0.54 13.25
N LYS A 21 -9.45 -0.40 12.32
CA LYS A 21 -8.51 -1.48 11.99
C LYS A 21 -7.14 -0.95 11.55
N ILE A 22 -7.10 0.04 10.65
CA ILE A 22 -5.84 0.65 10.19
C ILE A 22 -5.12 1.32 11.36
N THR A 23 -5.86 2.02 12.23
CA THR A 23 -5.28 2.71 13.39
C THR A 23 -4.70 1.72 14.38
N HIS A 24 -5.41 0.64 14.69
CA HIS A 24 -4.92 -0.43 15.57
C HIS A 24 -3.70 -1.13 14.99
N LEU A 25 -3.71 -1.43 13.69
CA LEU A 25 -2.54 -1.98 13.03
C LEU A 25 -1.35 -1.01 13.12
N PHE A 26 -1.56 0.26 12.78
CA PHE A 26 -0.50 1.26 12.85
C PHE A 26 0.14 1.35 14.25
N GLN A 27 -0.67 1.24 15.31
CA GLN A 27 -0.20 1.28 16.69
C GLN A 27 0.57 0.02 17.12
N SER A 28 0.33 -1.14 16.50
CA SER A 28 0.99 -2.40 16.85
C SER A 28 2.25 -2.70 16.01
N LEU A 29 2.44 -1.97 14.92
CA LEU A 29 3.56 -2.18 14.01
C LEU A 29 4.90 -1.74 14.60
N HIS A 30 5.89 -2.60 14.45
CA HIS A 30 7.29 -2.27 14.65
C HIS A 30 7.91 -2.10 13.27
N LEU A 31 8.15 -0.84 12.88
CA LEU A 31 8.69 -0.49 11.58
C LEU A 31 10.22 -0.46 11.64
N ASN A 32 10.87 -1.08 10.66
CA ASN A 32 12.29 -0.88 10.41
C ASN A 32 12.53 0.44 9.66
N ASP A 33 13.79 0.81 9.45
CA ASP A 33 14.12 1.89 8.51
C ASP A 33 13.72 1.52 7.08
N GLY A 34 13.61 2.51 6.19
CA GLY A 34 13.21 2.28 4.80
C GLY A 34 11.73 2.48 4.51
N ILE A 35 11.39 2.07 3.29
CA ILE A 35 10.02 2.04 2.78
C ILE A 35 9.46 0.63 2.95
N GLN A 36 8.33 0.52 3.65
CA GLN A 36 7.67 -0.76 3.92
C GLN A 36 6.20 -0.71 3.54
N PHE A 37 5.60 -1.88 3.34
CA PHE A 37 4.20 -2.03 3.00
C PHE A 37 3.56 -3.08 3.90
N SER A 38 2.52 -2.70 4.65
CA SER A 38 1.69 -3.64 5.39
C SER A 38 0.44 -3.93 4.58
N PHE A 39 0.22 -5.19 4.21
CA PHE A 39 -1.02 -5.61 3.56
C PHE A 39 -2.22 -5.36 4.48
N LEU A 40 -3.30 -4.76 3.97
CA LEU A 40 -4.52 -4.55 4.75
C LEU A 40 -5.62 -5.52 4.30
N TRP A 41 -6.01 -5.46 3.03
CA TRP A 41 -7.00 -6.35 2.42
C TRP A 41 -6.90 -6.32 0.90
N GLU A 42 -7.58 -7.27 0.27
CA GLU A 42 -7.77 -7.28 -1.18
C GLU A 42 -9.26 -7.34 -1.54
N ALA A 43 -9.60 -6.83 -2.71
CA ALA A 43 -10.93 -6.92 -3.30
C ALA A 43 -10.82 -7.14 -4.81
N MET A 44 -11.94 -7.49 -5.44
CA MET A 44 -12.10 -7.52 -6.89
C MET A 44 -13.14 -6.49 -7.28
N ASN A 45 -12.88 -5.68 -8.30
CA ASN A 45 -13.90 -4.78 -8.84
C ASN A 45 -14.72 -5.44 -9.97
N HIS A 46 -15.68 -4.71 -10.52
CA HIS A 46 -16.55 -5.18 -11.60
C HIS A 46 -15.82 -5.45 -12.94
N LYS A 47 -14.57 -5.01 -13.08
CA LYS A 47 -13.71 -5.27 -14.23
C LYS A 47 -12.76 -6.44 -14.02
N SER A 48 -12.94 -7.21 -12.94
CA SER A 48 -12.01 -8.28 -12.52
C SER A 48 -10.58 -7.79 -12.27
N GLU A 49 -10.40 -6.52 -11.91
CA GLU A 49 -9.12 -5.97 -11.48
C GLU A 49 -8.93 -6.25 -9.98
N ARG A 50 -7.69 -6.60 -9.60
CA ARG A 50 -7.35 -6.88 -8.22
C ARG A 50 -6.99 -5.59 -7.51
N LEU A 51 -7.78 -5.23 -6.50
CA LEU A 51 -7.53 -4.09 -5.64
C LEU A 51 -6.79 -4.58 -4.40
N VAL A 52 -5.52 -4.20 -4.25
CA VAL A 52 -4.70 -4.54 -3.08
C VAL A 52 -4.52 -3.29 -2.25
N THR A 53 -5.13 -3.26 -1.08
CA THR A 53 -5.03 -2.15 -0.14
C THR A 53 -3.94 -2.43 0.87
N VAL A 54 -3.07 -1.44 1.08
CA VAL A 54 -1.92 -1.51 1.98
C VAL A 54 -1.82 -0.25 2.81
N LEU A 55 -1.04 -0.32 3.89
CA LEU A 55 -0.49 0.83 4.59
C LEU A 55 0.95 1.01 4.10
N ILE A 56 1.22 2.11 3.38
CA ILE A 56 2.57 2.47 2.93
C ILE A 56 3.26 3.16 4.11
N HIS A 57 4.46 2.71 4.47
CA HIS A 57 5.27 3.29 5.53
C HIS A 57 6.49 3.97 4.92
N ASN A 58 6.52 5.30 4.99
CA ASN A 58 7.74 6.05 4.77
C ASN A 58 8.37 6.33 6.14
N VAL A 59 9.40 5.58 6.50
CA VAL A 59 10.15 5.77 7.74
C VAL A 59 11.36 6.69 7.52
N GLU A 60 11.58 7.16 6.30
CA GLU A 60 12.69 8.07 5.98
C GLU A 60 12.41 9.51 6.44
N ASP A 61 13.49 10.28 6.54
CA ASP A 61 13.50 11.75 6.77
C ASP A 61 13.37 12.55 5.46
N THR A 62 12.82 11.92 4.41
CA THR A 62 12.53 12.58 3.14
C THR A 62 11.21 12.07 2.58
N PRO A 63 10.46 12.89 1.82
CA PRO A 63 9.23 12.44 1.17
C PRO A 63 9.48 11.34 0.14
N LEU A 64 8.67 10.28 0.18
CA LEU A 64 8.69 9.20 -0.81
C LEU A 64 7.86 9.61 -2.03
N ARG A 65 8.48 9.59 -3.20
CA ARG A 65 7.80 9.69 -4.50
C ARG A 65 7.82 8.34 -5.22
N LEU A 66 6.64 7.77 -5.47
CA LEU A 66 6.47 6.60 -6.31
C LEU A 66 6.09 7.05 -7.73
N ALA A 67 7.04 6.97 -8.66
CA ALA A 67 6.83 7.33 -10.06
C ALA A 67 7.38 6.22 -10.96
N ASN A 68 6.54 5.67 -11.82
CA ASN A 68 6.87 4.56 -12.71
C ASN A 68 7.52 3.38 -11.98
N MET A 69 7.02 3.04 -10.80
CA MET A 69 7.62 2.06 -9.90
C MET A 69 6.98 0.68 -10.11
N ALA A 70 7.78 -0.34 -10.39
CA ALA A 70 7.32 -1.72 -10.41
C ALA A 70 7.08 -2.21 -8.97
N ILE A 71 5.84 -2.63 -8.68
CA ILE A 71 5.44 -3.16 -7.38
C ILE A 71 4.78 -4.52 -7.62
N SER A 72 5.23 -5.52 -6.86
CA SER A 72 4.63 -6.85 -6.89
C SER A 72 3.67 -7.06 -5.74
N TYR A 73 2.66 -7.87 -5.98
CA TYR A 73 1.82 -8.48 -4.96
C TYR A 73 1.99 -10.00 -4.99
N LEU A 74 2.35 -10.58 -3.86
CA LEU A 74 2.60 -12.01 -3.69
C LEU A 74 1.54 -12.63 -2.77
N LYS A 75 0.78 -13.59 -3.29
CA LYS A 75 -0.20 -14.38 -2.53
C LYS A 75 -0.11 -15.85 -2.95
N ASP A 76 0.04 -16.76 -2.00
CA ASP A 76 0.05 -18.22 -2.24
C ASP A 76 0.98 -18.67 -3.39
N LYS A 77 2.19 -18.09 -3.44
CA LYS A 77 3.21 -18.27 -4.51
C LYS A 77 2.86 -17.68 -5.88
N GLN A 78 1.69 -17.06 -6.04
CA GLN A 78 1.34 -16.29 -7.23
C GLN A 78 1.81 -14.86 -7.05
N MET A 79 2.61 -14.38 -8.01
CA MET A 79 3.11 -13.01 -8.05
C MET A 79 2.46 -12.28 -9.21
N MET A 80 1.94 -11.08 -8.95
CA MET A 80 1.49 -10.13 -9.97
C MET A 80 2.32 -8.87 -9.83
N THR A 81 2.86 -8.35 -10.92
CA THR A 81 3.69 -7.16 -10.92
C THR A 81 3.06 -6.11 -11.81
N GLY A 82 2.89 -4.90 -11.27
CA GLY A 82 2.37 -3.75 -11.99
C GLY A 82 3.26 -2.53 -11.83
N THR A 83 3.21 -1.63 -12.82
CA THR A 83 3.90 -0.34 -12.75
C THR A 83 2.96 0.74 -12.24
N PHE A 84 3.35 1.45 -11.19
CA PHE A 84 2.51 2.44 -10.52
C PHE A 84 3.17 3.80 -10.40
N THR A 85 2.35 4.84 -10.52
CA THR A 85 2.69 6.22 -10.17
C THR A 85 1.64 6.74 -9.21
N LEU A 86 2.07 7.18 -8.03
CA LEU A 86 1.19 7.87 -7.10
C LEU A 86 1.09 9.34 -7.52
N PRO A 87 -0.12 9.94 -7.48
CA PRO A 87 -0.30 11.35 -7.81
C PRO A 87 0.25 12.31 -6.74
N LEU A 88 0.75 11.77 -5.62
CA LEU A 88 1.22 12.50 -4.45
C LEU A 88 2.45 11.83 -3.84
N GLN A 89 3.15 12.58 -3.00
CA GLN A 89 4.25 12.05 -2.20
C GLN A 89 3.73 11.57 -0.85
N VAL A 90 4.28 10.47 -0.34
CA VAL A 90 4.10 10.09 1.06
C VAL A 90 5.08 10.95 1.86
N PRO A 91 4.64 11.82 2.78
CA PRO A 91 5.55 12.65 3.56
C PRO A 91 6.58 11.81 4.33
N GLU A 92 7.66 12.44 4.77
CA GLU A 92 8.60 11.82 5.71
C GLU A 92 7.88 11.31 6.96
N ARG A 93 8.43 10.27 7.59
CA ARG A 93 7.92 9.74 8.87
C ARG A 93 6.40 9.49 8.87
N THR A 94 5.84 9.06 7.74
CA THR A 94 4.38 8.94 7.54
C THR A 94 3.97 7.56 7.04
N SER A 95 2.91 7.03 7.66
CA SER A 95 2.18 5.85 7.23
C SER A 95 0.87 6.29 6.57
N MET A 96 0.58 5.84 5.35
CA MET A 96 -0.59 6.28 4.58
C MET A 96 -1.26 5.10 3.85
N PRO A 97 -2.60 4.92 3.99
CA PRO A 97 -3.29 3.86 3.28
C PRO A 97 -3.34 4.16 1.78
N TRP A 98 -3.22 3.11 0.97
CA TRP A 98 -3.28 3.20 -0.48
C TRP A 98 -3.81 1.91 -1.08
N THR A 99 -4.57 2.02 -2.17
CA THR A 99 -5.01 0.86 -2.96
C THR A 99 -4.30 0.85 -4.29
N PHE A 100 -3.54 -0.22 -4.54
CA PHE A 100 -2.98 -0.53 -5.84
C PHE A 100 -3.99 -1.36 -6.64
N ILE A 101 -4.30 -0.90 -7.86
CA ILE A 101 -5.22 -1.60 -8.75
C ILE A 101 -4.37 -2.34 -9.79
N PHE A 102 -4.23 -3.65 -9.64
CA PHE A 102 -3.53 -4.49 -10.60
C PHE A 102 -4.50 -4.87 -11.72
N SER A 103 -4.13 -4.50 -12.95
CA SER A 103 -4.92 -4.77 -14.16
C SER A 103 -3.99 -5.21 -15.31
N SER A 104 -4.57 -5.68 -16.42
CA SER A 104 -3.80 -6.02 -17.62
C SER A 104 -3.01 -4.84 -18.17
N ASP A 105 -3.50 -3.61 -17.97
CA ASP A 105 -2.96 -2.41 -18.59
C ASP A 105 -1.67 -1.91 -17.92
N ASN A 106 -1.44 -2.30 -16.66
CA ASN A 106 -0.25 -1.92 -15.91
C ASN A 106 0.70 -3.08 -15.63
N GLN A 107 0.40 -4.29 -16.13
CA GLN A 107 1.24 -5.45 -15.95
C GLN A 107 2.64 -5.23 -16.55
N THR A 108 3.67 -5.70 -15.85
CA THR A 108 5.06 -5.53 -16.27
C THR A 108 5.92 -6.72 -15.84
N ASP A 109 6.98 -6.99 -16.61
CA ASP A 109 8.03 -7.97 -16.29
C ASP A 109 9.27 -7.32 -15.62
N GLN A 110 9.20 -6.01 -15.32
CA GLN A 110 10.26 -5.31 -14.60
C GLN A 110 10.48 -5.91 -13.22
N LEU A 111 11.74 -5.96 -12.78
CA LEU A 111 12.07 -6.37 -11.41
C LEU A 111 11.37 -5.41 -10.43
N PRO A 112 10.57 -5.91 -9.48
CA PRO A 112 9.85 -5.05 -8.55
C PRO A 112 10.82 -4.36 -7.60
N ALA A 113 10.63 -3.05 -7.42
CA ALA A 113 11.30 -2.31 -6.36
C ALA A 113 10.78 -2.69 -4.99
N TYR A 114 9.48 -3.05 -4.91
CA TYR A 114 8.81 -3.43 -3.67
C TYR A 114 7.89 -4.62 -3.90
N THR A 115 7.80 -5.50 -2.90
CA THR A 115 6.86 -6.62 -2.90
C THR A 115 5.93 -6.51 -1.71
N ILE A 116 4.64 -6.42 -1.99
CA ILE A 116 3.56 -6.55 -1.02
C ILE A 116 3.31 -8.04 -0.81
N VAL A 117 3.54 -8.52 0.40
CA VAL A 117 3.27 -9.91 0.76
C VAL A 117 1.89 -9.97 1.40
N TYR A 118 1.00 -10.81 0.85
CA TYR A 118 -0.25 -11.13 1.50
C TYR A 118 0.05 -11.74 2.87
N ASN A 119 -0.43 -11.08 3.92
CA ASN A 119 -0.41 -11.63 5.25
C ASN A 119 -1.83 -11.57 5.80
N LYS A 120 -2.37 -12.73 6.16
CA LYS A 120 -3.62 -12.77 6.91
C LYS A 120 -3.22 -12.40 8.34
N TYR A 121 -3.52 -11.18 8.78
CA TYR A 121 -3.36 -10.87 10.21
C TYR A 121 -4.08 -11.97 11.01
N PRO A 122 -3.40 -12.58 12.00
CA PRO A 122 -4.00 -13.61 12.85
C PRO A 122 -5.21 -13.08 13.63
#